data_AF-A0A952P8Y4-F1
#
_entry.id   AF-A0A952P8Y4-F1
#
_cell.length_a   1.000
_cell.length_b   1.000
_cell.length_c   1.000
_cell.angle_alpha   90.00
_cell.angle_beta   90.00
_cell.angle_gamma   90.00
#
_symmetry.space_group_name_H-M   'P 1'
#
loop_
_entity.id
_entity.type
_entity.pdbx_description
1 polymer ?
#
loop_
_entity_poly.entity_id
_entity_poly.type
_entity_poly.pdbx_seq_one_letter_code
_entity_poly.pdbx_strand_id
1 'polypeptide(L)'
;MTNKNFSTKTKKYKVGLQQTLLLFIMAGVFSYFYFYSLVPNMIAGFVVPLFQPTLEQQVRIGFVDFDGLVWGSTSKEKELQYSGGKDIVKDALNRDYIFDFSWELRTEEEHGYSKAKVEWYVKAPVLGEEAIILEPYIGFTIVALVMAFATALLLTMFMPSGIGFMAVLFDRQIDNTKVKLRLQTGFSDDVIELLIMPDDKLAEKDISEVRSAFRLIWDRTMTEDIASPFQSARFEDVFDNDTDIVFFRNEAVYTRIKEFFSDFVVIEIEDTKNALLWRRNRLLILKGFRLYMSHHFTEKYSNFVTGLAYGGAAFLIVAVGIRGLKFIPAARPSFILLAIALEFTMLSLLALTLIYTEEEERMDRMLKKMEDANRSQLEALRGQQADIHQLSNALVGQTAEIIRARVETAIEDYMTSGDQIQKVVAEEIAKKIMFSLREEKPNSYKTYGGDSRR
;
A
#
# COMPACT_ATOMS: atom_id res chain seq x y z
N MET A 1 -40.80 -16.48 17.09
CA MET A 1 -40.08 -16.38 15.80
C MET A 1 -41.08 -15.98 14.73
N THR A 2 -41.06 -14.73 14.30
CA THR A 2 -41.91 -14.22 13.22
C THR A 2 -41.03 -13.36 12.33
N ASN A 3 -40.79 -13.84 11.10
CA ASN A 3 -40.11 -13.12 10.03
C ASN A 3 -40.85 -11.80 9.77
N LYS A 4 -40.37 -10.70 10.36
CA LYS A 4 -40.79 -9.36 9.98
C LYS A 4 -40.10 -9.02 8.66
N ASN A 5 -40.91 -8.73 7.65
CA ASN A 5 -40.53 -8.27 6.32
C ASN A 5 -39.51 -7.12 6.41
N PHE A 6 -38.25 -7.40 6.08
CA PHE A 6 -37.22 -6.40 5.85
C PHE A 6 -37.57 -5.62 4.57
N SER A 7 -38.23 -4.46 4.73
CA SER A 7 -38.54 -3.57 3.61
C SER A 7 -37.26 -2.89 3.09
N THR A 8 -36.63 -3.48 2.09
CA THR A 8 -35.49 -2.93 1.34
C THR A 8 -35.94 -1.92 0.27
N LYS A 9 -36.65 -0.85 0.67
CA LYS A 9 -36.92 0.27 -0.25
C LYS A 9 -35.71 1.21 -0.32
N THR A 10 -34.55 0.69 -0.73
CA THR A 10 -33.45 1.54 -1.19
C THR A 10 -33.82 2.13 -2.54
N LYS A 11 -33.76 3.47 -2.68
CA LYS A 11 -33.74 4.08 -4.01
C LYS A 11 -32.55 3.46 -4.75
N LYS A 12 -32.81 2.72 -5.82
CA LYS A 12 -31.75 2.05 -6.60
C LYS A 12 -30.92 3.10 -7.33
N TYR A 13 -29.92 3.66 -6.66
CA TYR A 13 -28.82 4.38 -7.29
C TYR A 13 -27.93 3.37 -8.04
N LYS A 14 -28.43 2.88 -9.17
CA LYS A 14 -27.62 2.08 -10.09
C LYS A 14 -26.83 3.03 -10.97
N VAL A 15 -25.54 2.78 -11.09
CA VAL A 15 -24.71 3.41 -12.11
C VAL A 15 -25.31 3.04 -13.46
N GLY A 16 -25.83 4.02 -14.17
CA GLY A 16 -26.37 3.87 -15.50
C GLY A 16 -25.29 4.10 -16.56
N LEU A 17 -25.66 3.83 -17.81
CA LEU A 17 -24.79 4.03 -18.96
C LEU A 17 -24.44 5.51 -19.16
N GLN A 18 -25.34 6.43 -18.78
CA GLN A 18 -25.16 7.88 -18.91
C GLN A 18 -23.99 8.38 -18.06
N GLN A 19 -23.89 7.97 -16.79
CA GLN A 19 -22.83 8.42 -15.89
C GLN A 19 -21.46 7.92 -16.33
N THR A 20 -21.40 6.66 -16.77
CA THR A 20 -20.17 6.05 -17.29
C THR A 20 -19.72 6.72 -18.59
N LEU A 21 -20.66 6.95 -19.52
CA LEU A 21 -20.38 7.59 -20.79
C LEU A 21 -19.92 9.04 -20.59
N LEU A 22 -20.55 9.79 -19.68
CA LEU A 22 -20.11 11.14 -19.32
C LEU A 22 -18.68 11.14 -18.75
N LEU A 23 -18.36 10.21 -17.85
CA LEU A 23 -17.01 10.08 -17.29
C LEU A 23 -15.96 9.86 -18.40
N PHE A 24 -16.22 8.96 -19.35
CA PHE A 24 -15.29 8.70 -20.45
C PHE A 24 -15.17 9.88 -21.42
N ILE A 25 -16.27 10.57 -21.72
CA ILE A 25 -16.23 11.79 -22.54
C ILE A 25 -15.40 12.87 -21.84
N MET A 26 -15.63 13.10 -20.55
CA MET A 26 -14.85 14.06 -19.77
C MET A 26 -13.37 13.67 -19.72
N ALA A 27 -13.06 12.40 -19.44
CA ALA A 27 -11.69 11.91 -19.43
C ALA A 27 -11.02 12.06 -20.81
N GLY A 28 -11.73 11.83 -21.91
CA GLY A 28 -11.23 12.05 -23.26
C GLY A 28 -10.93 13.52 -23.56
N VAL A 29 -11.87 14.42 -23.25
CA VAL A 29 -11.71 15.88 -23.43
C VAL A 29 -10.56 16.40 -22.58
N PHE A 30 -10.50 16.01 -21.31
CA PHE A 30 -9.38 16.39 -20.44
C PHE A 30 -8.08 15.77 -20.90
N SER A 31 -8.04 14.51 -21.34
CA SER A 31 -6.82 13.89 -21.83
C SER A 31 -6.26 14.63 -23.03
N TYR A 32 -7.12 15.06 -23.97
CA TYR A 32 -6.73 15.92 -25.08
C TYR A 32 -6.16 17.26 -24.59
N PHE A 33 -6.86 17.94 -23.68
CA PHE A 33 -6.41 19.21 -23.10
C PHE A 33 -5.08 19.09 -22.35
N TYR A 34 -4.94 18.08 -21.48
CA TYR A 34 -3.72 17.80 -20.75
C TYR A 34 -2.58 17.51 -21.71
N PHE A 35 -2.78 16.65 -22.71
CA PHE A 35 -1.72 16.22 -23.61
C PHE A 35 -1.21 17.35 -24.52
N TYR A 36 -2.09 18.16 -25.11
CA TYR A 36 -1.69 19.19 -26.07
C TYR A 36 -1.42 20.56 -25.46
N SER A 37 -1.98 20.86 -24.29
CA SER A 37 -1.84 22.17 -23.66
C SER A 37 -1.03 22.07 -22.36
N LEU A 38 -1.47 21.27 -21.38
CA LEU A 38 -0.86 21.35 -20.06
C LEU A 38 0.50 20.66 -19.95
N VAL A 39 0.64 19.45 -20.48
CA VAL A 39 1.88 18.67 -20.39
C VAL A 39 3.05 19.39 -21.08
N PRO A 40 2.95 19.92 -22.32
CA PRO A 40 4.05 20.68 -22.92
C PRO A 40 4.47 21.86 -22.06
N ASN A 41 3.50 22.61 -21.52
CA ASN A 41 3.76 23.73 -20.61
C ASN A 41 4.44 23.29 -19.31
N MET A 42 3.99 22.20 -18.70
CA MET A 42 4.59 21.66 -17.47
C MET A 42 6.01 21.15 -17.71
N ILE A 43 6.25 20.45 -18.81
CA ILE A 43 7.57 19.94 -19.16
C ILE A 43 8.50 21.09 -19.52
N ALA A 44 8.05 22.08 -20.29
CA ALA A 44 8.83 23.28 -20.56
C ALA A 44 9.19 24.02 -19.26
N GLY A 45 8.20 24.26 -18.39
CA GLY A 45 8.39 24.91 -17.09
C GLY A 45 9.29 24.13 -16.12
N PHE A 46 9.48 22.83 -16.33
CA PHE A 46 10.42 22.01 -15.56
C PHE A 46 11.81 21.95 -16.19
N VAL A 47 11.89 21.70 -17.50
CA VAL A 47 13.15 21.45 -18.22
C VAL A 47 13.91 22.75 -18.47
N VAL A 48 13.23 23.83 -18.90
CA VAL A 48 13.91 25.08 -19.26
C VAL A 48 14.63 25.67 -18.05
N PRO A 49 14.01 25.88 -16.87
CA PRO A 49 14.72 26.46 -15.74
C PRO A 49 15.87 25.60 -15.21
N LEU A 50 15.78 24.27 -15.39
CA LEU A 50 16.78 23.32 -14.92
C LEU A 50 18.02 23.26 -15.83
N PHE A 51 17.85 23.46 -17.14
CA PHE A 51 18.91 23.27 -18.13
C PHE A 51 19.27 24.53 -18.94
N GLN A 52 18.58 25.65 -18.71
CA GLN A 52 18.94 26.94 -19.31
C GLN A 52 20.37 27.36 -18.91
N PRO A 53 21.05 28.16 -19.75
CA PRO A 53 22.38 28.68 -19.43
C PRO A 53 22.38 29.46 -18.10
N THR A 54 23.46 29.38 -17.35
CA THR A 54 23.62 30.14 -16.09
C THR A 54 23.66 31.64 -16.37
N LEU A 55 23.38 32.48 -15.38
CA LEU A 55 23.40 33.95 -15.54
C LEU A 55 24.70 34.46 -16.16
N GLU A 56 25.86 33.91 -15.74
CA GLU A 56 27.15 34.29 -16.31
C GLU A 56 27.31 33.88 -17.78
N GLN A 57 26.75 32.73 -18.17
CA GLN A 57 26.73 32.28 -19.55
C GLN A 57 25.76 33.10 -20.39
N GLN A 58 24.57 33.40 -19.87
CA GLN A 58 23.57 34.25 -20.54
C GLN A 58 24.15 35.62 -20.90
N VAL A 59 24.99 36.20 -20.04
CA VAL A 59 25.69 37.47 -20.35
C VAL A 59 26.61 37.37 -21.58
N ARG A 60 27.08 36.17 -21.94
CA ARG A 60 27.97 35.91 -23.08
C ARG A 60 27.23 35.46 -24.34
N ILE A 61 26.24 34.57 -24.20
CA ILE A 61 25.53 33.96 -25.34
C ILE A 61 24.13 34.55 -25.59
N GLY A 62 23.42 35.08 -24.60
CA GLY A 62 22.04 35.54 -24.78
C GLY A 62 21.05 34.38 -24.94
N PHE A 63 19.82 34.53 -24.44
CA PHE A 63 18.82 33.46 -24.41
C PHE A 63 17.43 34.04 -24.68
N VAL A 64 16.76 33.54 -25.73
CA VAL A 64 15.51 34.12 -26.25
C VAL A 64 14.37 33.12 -26.11
N ASP A 65 13.22 33.65 -25.72
CA ASP A 65 11.91 32.99 -25.78
C ASP A 65 11.23 33.34 -27.12
N PHE A 66 11.00 32.32 -27.94
CA PHE A 66 10.37 32.38 -29.25
C PHE A 66 8.89 31.98 -29.13
N ASP A 67 8.13 32.16 -30.21
CA ASP A 67 6.72 31.74 -30.20
C ASP A 67 6.56 30.21 -30.09
N GLY A 68 5.47 29.77 -29.44
CA GLY A 68 5.08 28.36 -29.46
C GLY A 68 5.82 27.40 -28.50
N LEU A 69 6.29 27.86 -27.33
CA LEU A 69 7.06 27.06 -26.36
C LEU A 69 8.44 26.64 -26.87
N VAL A 70 9.17 27.61 -27.41
CA VAL A 70 10.49 27.41 -27.97
C VAL A 70 11.48 28.39 -27.34
N TRP A 71 12.59 27.89 -26.83
CA TRP A 71 13.68 28.69 -26.29
C TRP A 71 15.00 28.33 -26.97
N GLY A 72 15.86 29.32 -27.17
CA GLY A 72 17.14 29.09 -27.81
C GLY A 72 18.23 30.08 -27.40
N SER A 73 19.48 29.61 -27.38
CA SER A 73 20.64 30.48 -27.26
C SER A 73 20.90 31.22 -28.57
N THR A 74 21.17 32.51 -28.49
CA THR A 74 21.47 33.35 -29.65
C THR A 74 22.88 33.96 -29.53
N SER A 75 23.10 35.13 -30.12
CA SER A 75 24.21 36.04 -29.79
C SER A 75 23.60 37.27 -29.12
N LYS A 76 24.29 37.86 -28.14
CA LYS A 76 23.76 38.96 -27.32
C LYS A 76 23.22 40.15 -28.13
N GLU A 77 23.82 40.45 -29.28
CA GLU A 77 23.38 41.52 -30.18
C GLU A 77 22.03 41.23 -30.86
N LYS A 78 21.72 39.95 -31.08
CA LYS A 78 20.48 39.47 -31.71
C LYS A 78 19.36 39.20 -30.71
N GLU A 79 19.68 39.10 -29.42
CA GLU A 79 18.70 38.83 -28.35
C GLU A 79 17.54 39.84 -28.36
N LEU A 80 17.85 41.14 -28.43
CA LEU A 80 16.85 42.22 -28.52
C LEU A 80 16.07 42.22 -29.83
N GLN A 81 16.59 41.61 -30.89
CA GLN A 81 15.94 41.57 -32.21
C GLN A 81 14.90 40.46 -32.30
N TYR A 82 15.13 39.35 -31.61
CA TYR A 82 14.26 38.18 -31.63
C TYR A 82 13.42 38.00 -30.36
N SER A 83 13.65 38.80 -29.31
CA SER A 83 12.77 38.85 -28.14
C SER A 83 11.37 39.34 -28.53
N GLY A 84 10.32 38.59 -28.14
CA GLY A 84 8.92 39.02 -28.30
C GLY A 84 8.06 38.15 -29.20
N GLY A 85 8.28 36.83 -29.23
CA GLY A 85 7.37 35.89 -29.91
C GLY A 85 7.50 35.88 -31.43
N LYS A 86 8.72 36.00 -31.95
CA LYS A 86 8.99 35.73 -33.36
C LYS A 86 9.24 34.25 -33.57
N ASP A 87 8.96 33.76 -34.78
CA ASP A 87 9.29 32.39 -35.17
C ASP A 87 10.81 32.19 -35.25
N ILE A 88 11.24 30.95 -35.07
CA ILE A 88 12.64 30.57 -34.96
C ILE A 88 13.29 30.48 -36.34
N VAL A 89 14.43 31.16 -36.51
CA VAL A 89 15.19 31.17 -37.76
C VAL A 89 16.62 30.70 -37.49
N LYS A 90 17.21 29.97 -38.42
CA LYS A 90 18.58 29.46 -38.34
C LYS A 90 19.60 30.54 -37.93
N ASP A 91 19.49 31.73 -38.50
CA ASP A 91 20.40 32.84 -38.25
C ASP A 91 20.28 33.46 -36.85
N ALA A 92 19.21 33.12 -36.13
CA ALA A 92 18.98 33.55 -34.76
C ALA A 92 19.65 32.63 -33.72
N LEU A 93 20.08 31.42 -34.10
CA LEU A 93 20.54 30.40 -33.15
C LEU A 93 22.06 30.21 -33.14
N ASN A 94 22.61 30.02 -31.94
CA ASN A 94 23.99 29.58 -31.74
C ASN A 94 24.11 28.05 -31.52
N ARG A 95 22.97 27.32 -31.58
CA ARG A 95 22.86 25.85 -31.53
C ARG A 95 23.34 25.14 -30.26
N ASP A 96 23.80 25.85 -29.25
CA ASP A 96 24.26 25.26 -27.97
C ASP A 96 23.08 24.88 -27.06
N TYR A 97 22.11 25.79 -26.91
CA TYR A 97 20.89 25.57 -26.15
C TYR A 97 19.68 25.71 -27.07
N ILE A 98 18.87 24.66 -27.15
CA ILE A 98 17.61 24.64 -27.90
C ILE A 98 16.60 23.82 -27.10
N PHE A 99 15.47 24.41 -26.77
CA PHE A 99 14.35 23.75 -26.12
C PHE A 99 13.11 24.00 -26.98
N ASP A 100 12.62 22.99 -27.69
CA ASP A 100 11.46 23.12 -28.56
C ASP A 100 10.40 22.08 -28.20
N PHE A 101 9.36 22.53 -27.50
CA PHE A 101 8.19 21.73 -27.11
C PHE A 101 6.95 22.01 -27.99
N SER A 102 7.13 22.71 -29.10
CA SER A 102 6.07 22.96 -30.09
C SER A 102 5.70 21.68 -30.85
N TRP A 103 4.57 21.71 -31.57
CA TRP A 103 4.13 20.62 -32.46
C TRP A 103 4.49 20.88 -33.93
N GLU A 104 5.41 21.82 -34.18
CA GLU A 104 5.80 22.25 -35.52
C GLU A 104 6.94 21.40 -36.09
N LEU A 105 6.97 21.29 -37.42
CA LEU A 105 8.06 20.62 -38.12
C LEU A 105 9.24 21.59 -38.21
N ARG A 106 10.44 21.16 -37.81
CA ARG A 106 11.66 21.96 -37.96
C ARG A 106 12.64 21.30 -38.91
N THR A 107 13.21 22.13 -39.78
CA THR A 107 14.15 21.76 -40.85
C THR A 107 15.49 22.44 -40.60
N GLU A 108 16.59 21.76 -40.95
CA GLU A 108 17.94 22.30 -40.71
C GLU A 108 18.24 23.55 -41.55
N GLU A 109 17.62 23.66 -42.73
CA GLU A 109 17.81 24.78 -43.65
C GLU A 109 17.18 26.07 -43.13
N GLU A 110 15.93 26.02 -42.65
CA GLU A 110 15.18 27.21 -42.22
C GLU A 110 15.40 27.52 -40.73
N HIS A 111 15.42 26.50 -39.89
CA HIS A 111 15.36 26.63 -38.43
C HIS A 111 16.68 26.31 -37.74
N GLY A 112 17.64 25.69 -38.44
CA GLY A 112 18.98 25.39 -37.92
C GLY A 112 19.09 24.10 -37.10
N TYR A 113 18.00 23.34 -36.93
CA TYR A 113 17.94 22.00 -36.35
C TYR A 113 16.77 21.22 -36.96
N SER A 114 16.79 19.89 -36.86
CA SER A 114 15.75 19.01 -37.40
C SER A 114 14.92 18.37 -36.30
N LYS A 115 13.60 18.37 -36.48
CA LYS A 115 12.63 17.82 -35.52
C LYS A 115 11.33 17.46 -36.26
N ALA A 116 10.78 16.28 -35.98
CA ALA A 116 9.47 15.89 -36.51
C ALA A 116 8.31 16.55 -35.72
N LYS A 117 7.13 16.70 -36.34
CA LYS A 117 5.93 17.27 -35.70
C LYS A 117 5.49 16.59 -34.41
N VAL A 118 5.87 15.32 -34.24
CA VAL A 118 5.46 14.45 -33.12
C VAL A 118 6.58 14.24 -32.10
N GLU A 119 7.67 14.98 -32.23
CA GLU A 119 8.82 14.93 -31.34
C GLU A 119 8.91 16.27 -30.59
N TRP A 120 9.59 16.30 -29.45
CA TRP A 120 10.10 17.51 -28.80
C TRP A 120 11.62 17.43 -28.76
N TYR A 121 12.28 18.57 -28.86
CA TYR A 121 13.72 18.66 -29.02
C TYR A 121 14.35 19.41 -27.85
N VAL A 122 15.32 18.78 -27.19
CA VAL A 122 16.02 19.37 -26.05
C VAL A 122 17.52 19.20 -26.25
N LYS A 123 18.23 20.31 -26.36
CA LYS A 123 19.69 20.35 -26.45
C LYS A 123 20.22 21.34 -25.44
N ALA A 124 21.16 20.89 -24.63
CA ALA A 124 21.96 21.71 -23.74
C ALA A 124 23.31 21.02 -23.52
N PRO A 125 24.43 21.75 -23.37
CA PRO A 125 25.74 21.15 -23.14
C PRO A 125 25.80 20.25 -21.91
N VAL A 126 24.95 20.53 -20.90
CA VAL A 126 24.83 19.73 -19.67
C VAL A 126 24.23 18.34 -19.92
N LEU A 127 23.42 18.19 -20.98
CA LEU A 127 22.75 16.93 -21.33
C LEU A 127 23.60 16.03 -22.23
N GLY A 128 24.69 16.56 -22.79
CA GLY A 128 25.58 15.87 -23.73
C GLY A 128 25.73 16.63 -25.04
N GLU A 129 26.49 16.04 -25.96
CA GLU A 129 26.75 16.62 -27.29
C GLU A 129 25.55 16.46 -28.23
N GLU A 130 24.82 15.34 -28.09
CA GLU A 130 23.61 15.05 -28.86
C GLU A 130 22.37 15.65 -28.21
N ALA A 131 21.40 16.02 -29.04
CA ALA A 131 20.10 16.44 -28.55
C ALA A 131 19.26 15.25 -28.08
N ILE A 132 18.51 15.48 -27.01
CA ILE A 132 17.51 14.56 -26.52
C ILE A 132 16.21 14.82 -27.28
N ILE A 133 15.73 13.81 -27.97
CA ILE A 133 14.45 13.80 -28.68
C ILE A 133 13.44 13.07 -27.79
N LEU A 134 12.40 13.79 -27.38
CA LEU A 134 11.28 13.23 -26.62
C LEU A 134 10.12 12.97 -27.59
N GLU A 135 9.49 11.81 -27.48
CA GLU A 135 8.32 11.42 -28.27
C GLU A 135 7.11 11.46 -27.33
N PRO A 136 6.32 12.55 -27.33
CA PRO A 136 5.35 12.80 -26.26
C PRO A 136 4.24 11.75 -26.21
N TYR A 137 3.86 11.21 -27.38
CA TYR A 137 2.87 10.13 -27.50
C TYR A 137 3.28 8.86 -26.78
N ILE A 138 4.59 8.61 -26.64
CA ILE A 138 5.09 7.49 -25.86
C ILE A 138 5.28 7.95 -24.41
N GLY A 139 6.06 9.01 -24.19
CA GLY A 139 6.49 9.39 -22.85
C GLY A 139 5.39 9.89 -21.91
N PHE A 140 4.36 10.57 -22.44
CA PHE A 140 3.44 11.36 -21.61
C PHE A 140 1.95 11.01 -21.76
N THR A 141 1.58 10.09 -22.65
CA THR A 141 0.16 9.69 -22.83
C THR A 141 -0.44 9.14 -21.54
N ILE A 142 0.30 8.30 -20.81
CA ILE A 142 -0.18 7.74 -19.54
C ILE A 142 -0.38 8.84 -18.49
N VAL A 143 0.56 9.78 -18.39
CA VAL A 143 0.46 10.92 -17.47
C VAL A 143 -0.79 11.74 -17.78
N ALA A 144 -0.98 12.12 -19.04
CA ALA A 144 -2.14 12.89 -19.48
C ALA A 144 -3.45 12.13 -19.20
N LEU A 145 -3.48 10.83 -19.47
CA LEU A 145 -4.64 9.98 -19.23
C LEU A 145 -4.97 9.89 -17.73
N VAL A 146 -3.98 9.63 -16.87
CA VAL A 146 -4.18 9.51 -15.42
C VAL A 146 -4.65 10.83 -14.83
N MET A 147 -4.02 11.96 -15.19
CA MET A 147 -4.44 13.29 -14.75
C MET A 147 -5.86 13.63 -15.22
N ALA A 148 -6.21 13.23 -16.45
CA ALA A 148 -7.54 13.40 -16.99
C ALA A 148 -8.59 12.58 -16.23
N PHE A 149 -8.33 11.30 -15.95
CA PHE A 149 -9.23 10.46 -15.17
C PHE A 149 -9.36 10.97 -13.74
N ALA A 150 -8.27 11.35 -13.08
CA ALA A 150 -8.31 11.90 -11.72
C ALA A 150 -9.19 13.17 -11.66
N THR A 151 -9.01 14.08 -12.61
CA THR A 151 -9.78 15.33 -12.70
C THR A 151 -11.24 15.06 -13.05
N ALA A 152 -11.51 14.14 -13.99
CA ALA A 152 -12.88 13.75 -14.34
C ALA A 152 -13.61 13.12 -13.14
N LEU A 153 -12.96 12.20 -12.41
CA LEU A 153 -13.52 11.60 -11.20
C LEU A 153 -13.82 12.66 -10.14
N LEU A 154 -12.88 13.59 -9.90
CA LEU A 154 -13.05 14.69 -8.96
C LEU A 154 -14.25 15.58 -9.35
N LEU A 155 -14.36 15.97 -10.62
CA LEU A 155 -15.48 16.79 -11.09
C LEU A 155 -16.83 16.06 -11.00
N THR A 156 -16.88 14.77 -11.32
CA THR A 156 -18.11 13.99 -11.21
C THR A 156 -18.61 13.81 -9.77
N MET A 157 -17.81 14.16 -8.77
CA MET A 157 -18.22 14.18 -7.36
C MET A 157 -19.09 15.39 -7.03
N PHE A 158 -18.80 16.55 -7.63
CA PHE A 158 -19.58 17.77 -7.44
C PHE A 158 -20.91 17.75 -8.20
N MET A 159 -20.97 16.94 -9.25
CA MET A 159 -22.17 16.82 -10.07
C MET A 159 -23.32 16.16 -9.29
N PRO A 160 -24.58 16.42 -9.66
CA PRO A 160 -25.71 15.68 -9.15
C PRO A 160 -25.59 14.19 -9.45
N SER A 161 -26.05 13.33 -8.55
CA SER A 161 -26.05 11.87 -8.70
C SER A 161 -26.93 11.36 -9.86
N GLY A 162 -27.64 12.24 -10.58
CA GLY A 162 -28.24 11.88 -11.86
C GLY A 162 -27.20 11.64 -12.96
N ILE A 163 -26.11 12.42 -12.95
CA ILE A 163 -25.12 12.46 -14.04
C ILE A 163 -23.69 12.14 -13.57
N GLY A 164 -23.35 12.49 -12.33
CA GLY A 164 -22.01 12.31 -11.78
C GLY A 164 -21.72 10.86 -11.41
N PHE A 165 -20.68 10.28 -11.99
CA PHE A 165 -20.26 8.91 -11.69
C PHE A 165 -19.87 8.72 -10.21
N MET A 166 -18.92 9.51 -9.69
CA MET A 166 -18.52 9.42 -8.29
C MET A 166 -19.65 9.81 -7.34
N ALA A 167 -20.46 10.79 -7.71
CA ALA A 167 -21.64 11.18 -6.93
C ALA A 167 -22.63 10.01 -6.71
N VAL A 168 -22.92 9.22 -7.74
CA VAL A 168 -23.76 8.02 -7.62
C VAL A 168 -23.11 6.97 -6.73
N LEU A 169 -21.81 6.75 -6.89
CA LEU A 169 -21.10 5.76 -6.10
C LEU A 169 -21.10 6.09 -4.61
N PHE A 170 -20.94 7.36 -4.26
CA PHE A 170 -20.98 7.83 -2.88
C PHE A 170 -22.38 7.69 -2.27
N ASP A 171 -23.42 8.16 -2.98
CA ASP A 171 -24.80 8.00 -2.49
C ASP A 171 -25.16 6.52 -2.30
N ARG A 172 -24.75 5.67 -3.24
CA ARG A 172 -24.93 4.22 -3.12
C ARG A 172 -24.17 3.66 -1.91
N GLN A 173 -22.95 4.14 -1.67
CA GLN A 173 -22.16 3.68 -0.54
C GLN A 173 -22.77 4.11 0.79
N ILE A 174 -23.27 5.33 0.91
CA ILE A 174 -24.01 5.79 2.09
C ILE A 174 -25.16 4.83 2.40
N ASP A 175 -25.98 4.50 1.40
CA ASP A 175 -27.12 3.61 1.60
C ASP A 175 -26.68 2.17 1.93
N ASN A 176 -25.57 1.69 1.33
CA ASN A 176 -25.01 0.36 1.64
C ASN A 176 -24.44 0.28 3.06
N THR A 177 -23.69 1.30 3.52
CA THR A 177 -23.12 1.33 4.87
C THR A 177 -24.22 1.41 5.92
N LYS A 178 -25.33 2.13 5.67
CA LYS A 178 -26.51 2.09 6.56
C LYS A 178 -27.06 0.67 6.73
N VAL A 179 -27.16 -0.09 5.63
CA VAL A 179 -27.62 -1.48 5.68
C VAL A 179 -26.59 -2.37 6.40
N LYS A 180 -25.28 -2.13 6.20
CA LYS A 180 -24.19 -2.84 6.88
C LYS A 180 -24.25 -2.63 8.40
N LEU A 181 -24.34 -1.38 8.84
CA LEU A 181 -24.50 -0.99 10.25
C LEU A 181 -25.72 -1.66 10.89
N ARG A 182 -26.85 -1.71 10.18
CA ARG A 182 -28.06 -2.39 10.64
C ARG A 182 -27.85 -3.88 10.83
N LEU A 183 -27.14 -4.54 9.92
CA LEU A 183 -26.88 -5.98 10.00
C LEU A 183 -25.90 -6.33 11.12
N GLN A 184 -24.87 -5.51 11.34
CA GLN A 184 -23.88 -5.72 12.40
C GLN A 184 -24.47 -5.47 13.79
N THR A 185 -25.20 -4.36 13.96
CA THR A 185 -25.74 -3.97 15.27
C THR A 185 -27.09 -4.61 15.59
N GLY A 186 -27.85 -4.98 14.54
CA GLY A 186 -29.22 -5.44 14.64
C GLY A 186 -30.21 -4.38 15.14
N PHE A 187 -29.85 -3.09 15.13
CA PHE A 187 -30.76 -2.00 15.46
C PHE A 187 -31.83 -1.79 14.37
N SER A 188 -32.92 -1.09 14.69
CA SER A 188 -33.93 -0.69 13.70
C SER A 188 -33.42 0.47 12.83
N ASP A 189 -34.07 0.68 11.67
CA ASP A 189 -33.71 1.77 10.74
C ASP A 189 -33.75 3.14 11.46
N ASP A 190 -34.75 3.39 12.31
CA ASP A 190 -34.91 4.66 13.05
C ASP A 190 -33.73 4.94 13.99
N VAL A 191 -33.22 3.91 14.66
CA VAL A 191 -32.09 4.02 15.59
C VAL A 191 -30.80 4.29 14.82
N ILE A 192 -30.58 3.58 13.70
CA ILE A 192 -29.44 3.84 12.81
C ILE A 192 -29.51 5.26 12.25
N GLU A 193 -30.68 5.73 11.84
CA GLU A 193 -30.87 7.10 11.33
C GLU A 193 -30.52 8.16 12.37
N LEU A 194 -30.84 7.95 13.65
CA LEU A 194 -30.45 8.84 14.75
C LEU A 194 -28.93 8.81 15.01
N LEU A 195 -28.31 7.63 14.92
CA LEU A 195 -26.87 7.46 15.15
C LEU A 195 -26.02 8.20 14.12
N ILE A 196 -26.42 8.14 12.84
CA ILE A 196 -25.68 8.75 11.72
C ILE A 196 -26.16 10.18 11.41
N MET A 197 -27.17 10.69 12.13
CA MET A 197 -27.74 12.01 11.86
C MET A 197 -26.68 13.11 12.02
N PRO A 198 -26.60 14.09 11.10
CA PRO A 198 -25.77 15.28 11.32
C PRO A 198 -26.13 15.99 12.63
N ASP A 199 -25.11 16.46 13.34
CA ASP A 199 -25.23 17.06 14.68
C ASP A 199 -26.23 18.21 14.73
N ASP A 200 -26.26 19.04 13.69
CA ASP A 200 -27.19 20.17 13.59
C ASP A 200 -28.66 19.73 13.49
N LYS A 201 -28.93 18.61 12.82
CA LYS A 201 -30.29 18.05 12.73
C LYS A 201 -30.71 17.27 13.96
N LEU A 202 -29.75 16.64 14.64
CA LEU A 202 -30.05 15.91 15.87
C LEU A 202 -30.41 16.87 17.01
N ALA A 203 -29.78 18.05 17.06
CA ALA A 203 -30.12 19.09 18.03
C ALA A 203 -31.56 19.63 17.87
N GLU A 204 -32.13 19.57 16.66
CA GLU A 204 -33.51 20.00 16.38
C GLU A 204 -34.57 18.93 16.69
N LYS A 205 -34.16 17.70 17.01
CA LYS A 205 -35.08 16.59 17.27
C LYS A 205 -35.72 16.67 18.65
N ASP A 206 -36.95 16.17 18.76
CA ASP A 206 -37.63 16.05 20.05
C ASP A 206 -36.88 15.04 20.94
N ILE A 207 -36.56 15.47 22.16
CA ILE A 207 -35.92 14.66 23.20
C ILE A 207 -36.73 13.38 23.45
N SER A 208 -38.06 13.43 23.37
CA SER A 208 -38.90 12.26 23.63
C SER A 208 -38.65 11.11 22.64
N GLU A 209 -38.53 11.44 21.34
CA GLU A 209 -38.21 10.49 20.28
C GLU A 209 -36.81 9.91 20.48
N VAL A 210 -35.82 10.79 20.72
CA VAL A 210 -34.42 10.37 20.84
C VAL A 210 -34.18 9.54 22.10
N ARG A 211 -34.85 9.89 23.21
CA ARG A 211 -34.78 9.14 24.47
C ARG A 211 -35.10 7.67 24.28
N SER A 212 -36.18 7.38 23.55
CA SER A 212 -36.61 5.99 23.32
C SER A 212 -35.56 5.17 22.56
N ALA A 213 -34.92 5.77 21.56
CA ALA A 213 -33.88 5.14 20.76
C ALA A 213 -32.57 4.97 21.54
N PHE A 214 -32.13 5.99 22.28
CA PHE A 214 -30.91 5.91 23.09
C PHE A 214 -31.06 4.93 24.25
N ARG A 215 -32.24 4.86 24.87
CA ARG A 215 -32.56 3.83 25.86
C ARG A 215 -32.45 2.43 25.26
N LEU A 216 -33.00 2.20 24.07
CA LEU A 216 -32.89 0.90 23.40
C LEU A 216 -31.43 0.50 23.16
N ILE A 217 -30.58 1.45 22.75
CA ILE A 217 -29.15 1.20 22.59
C ILE A 217 -28.51 0.90 23.96
N TRP A 218 -28.83 1.69 24.97
CA TRP A 218 -28.28 1.57 26.31
C TRP A 218 -28.57 0.21 26.93
N ASP A 219 -29.83 -0.23 26.86
CA ASP A 219 -30.30 -1.50 27.43
C ASP A 219 -29.66 -2.69 26.68
N ARG A 220 -29.48 -2.57 25.35
CA ARG A 220 -28.89 -3.63 24.52
C ARG A 220 -27.37 -3.73 24.62
N THR A 221 -26.69 -2.63 24.95
CA THR A 221 -25.23 -2.58 25.11
C THR A 221 -24.78 -2.78 26.56
N MET A 222 -25.71 -3.12 27.46
CA MET A 222 -25.42 -3.42 28.85
C MET A 222 -24.79 -4.82 28.95
N THR A 223 -23.51 -4.88 29.34
CA THR A 223 -22.79 -6.14 29.58
C THR A 223 -22.89 -6.56 31.05
N GLU A 224 -23.01 -7.86 31.31
CA GLU A 224 -23.05 -8.40 32.69
C GLU A 224 -21.70 -8.27 33.42
N ASP A 225 -20.60 -8.11 32.68
CA ASP A 225 -19.26 -7.85 33.22
C ASP A 225 -19.11 -6.36 33.56
N ILE A 226 -19.39 -6.04 34.82
CA ILE A 226 -19.32 -4.69 35.40
C ILE A 226 -17.85 -4.31 35.62
N ALA A 227 -17.16 -3.89 34.56
CA ALA A 227 -15.76 -3.46 34.66
C ALA A 227 -15.61 -1.92 34.66
N SER A 228 -16.59 -1.16 34.16
CA SER A 228 -16.52 0.32 34.06
C SER A 228 -17.62 1.03 34.87
N PRO A 229 -17.31 2.15 35.58
CA PRO A 229 -18.31 2.97 36.29
C PRO A 229 -19.43 3.52 35.40
N PHE A 230 -19.19 3.67 34.09
CA PHE A 230 -20.20 4.10 33.12
C PHE A 230 -21.18 2.98 32.74
N GLN A 231 -20.80 1.71 32.94
CA GLN A 231 -21.62 0.54 32.60
C GLN A 231 -22.68 0.23 33.65
N SER A 232 -22.47 0.63 34.92
CA SER A 232 -23.38 0.39 36.03
C SER A 232 -24.46 1.46 36.24
N ALA A 233 -24.34 2.62 35.59
CA ALA A 233 -25.33 3.69 35.68
C ALA A 233 -26.61 3.32 34.90
N ARG A 234 -27.78 3.56 35.52
CA ARG A 234 -29.06 3.42 34.82
C ARG A 234 -29.17 4.54 33.80
N PHE A 235 -29.85 4.26 32.69
CA PHE A 235 -30.05 5.23 31.63
C PHE A 235 -30.70 6.53 32.15
N GLU A 236 -31.66 6.39 33.06
CA GLU A 236 -32.39 7.49 33.70
C GLU A 236 -31.53 8.35 34.64
N ASP A 237 -30.36 7.87 35.06
CA ASP A 237 -29.46 8.64 35.93
C ASP A 237 -28.49 9.51 35.12
N VAL A 238 -28.40 9.27 33.80
CA VAL A 238 -27.42 9.91 32.90
C VAL A 238 -28.06 10.66 31.74
N PHE A 239 -29.35 10.46 31.49
CA PHE A 239 -30.09 11.08 30.39
C PHE A 239 -31.40 11.73 30.88
N ASP A 240 -31.34 13.03 31.09
CA ASP A 240 -32.42 13.87 31.62
C ASP A 240 -33.08 14.70 30.51
N ASN A 241 -34.04 15.56 30.87
CA ASN A 241 -34.67 16.48 29.90
C ASN A 241 -33.75 17.65 29.51
N ASP A 242 -32.71 17.94 30.31
CA ASP A 242 -31.77 19.04 30.08
C ASP A 242 -30.45 18.57 29.45
N THR A 243 -30.34 17.27 29.13
CA THR A 243 -29.12 16.70 28.54
C THR A 243 -28.98 17.11 27.08
N ASP A 244 -27.78 17.57 26.68
CA ASP A 244 -27.45 17.80 25.27
C ASP A 244 -27.41 16.46 24.52
N ILE A 245 -28.38 16.29 23.62
CA ILE A 245 -28.57 15.08 22.82
C ILE A 245 -27.34 14.76 21.98
N VAL A 246 -26.70 15.77 21.40
CA VAL A 246 -25.55 15.60 20.51
C VAL A 246 -24.33 15.17 21.31
N PHE A 247 -24.08 15.85 22.43
CA PHE A 247 -22.99 15.52 23.34
C PHE A 247 -23.16 14.10 23.88
N PHE A 248 -24.37 13.76 24.37
CA PHE A 248 -24.66 12.43 24.90
C PHE A 248 -24.46 11.33 23.85
N ARG A 249 -24.87 11.57 22.59
CA ARG A 249 -24.63 10.61 21.51
C ARG A 249 -23.14 10.39 21.27
N ASN A 250 -22.39 11.48 21.09
CA ASN A 250 -20.98 11.41 20.71
C ASN A 250 -20.10 10.81 21.81
N GLU A 251 -20.40 11.13 23.08
CA GLU A 251 -19.58 10.67 24.19
C GLU A 251 -20.10 9.36 24.78
N ALA A 252 -21.37 9.30 25.19
CA ALA A 252 -21.89 8.16 25.93
C ALA A 252 -22.34 7.02 25.00
N VAL A 253 -23.13 7.32 23.96
CA VAL A 253 -23.68 6.29 23.07
C VAL A 253 -22.59 5.68 22.19
N TYR A 254 -21.73 6.49 21.58
CA TYR A 254 -20.64 5.96 20.75
C TYR A 254 -19.62 5.17 21.57
N THR A 255 -19.25 5.62 22.78
CA THR A 255 -18.37 4.84 23.66
C THR A 255 -18.96 3.47 23.98
N ARG A 256 -20.26 3.40 24.27
CA ARG A 256 -20.92 2.10 24.50
C ARG A 256 -20.97 1.21 23.27
N ILE A 257 -21.23 1.78 22.09
CA ILE A 257 -21.19 1.03 20.83
C ILE A 257 -19.77 0.51 20.56
N LYS A 258 -18.75 1.32 20.84
CA LYS A 258 -17.34 0.94 20.72
C LYS A 258 -16.98 -0.22 21.64
N GLU A 259 -17.41 -0.16 22.90
CA GLU A 259 -17.15 -1.21 23.89
C GLU A 259 -17.89 -2.52 23.58
N PHE A 260 -19.15 -2.44 23.14
CA PHE A 260 -19.99 -3.62 22.95
C PHE A 260 -19.81 -4.30 21.58
N PHE A 261 -19.69 -3.51 20.50
CA PHE A 261 -19.56 -4.04 19.15
C PHE A 261 -18.10 -4.03 18.68
N SER A 262 -17.56 -2.85 18.42
CA SER A 262 -16.15 -2.59 18.09
C SER A 262 -15.95 -1.11 17.78
N ASP A 263 -14.70 -0.67 17.75
CA ASP A 263 -14.31 0.68 17.30
C ASP A 263 -14.71 0.91 15.83
N PHE A 264 -14.58 -0.12 14.99
CA PHE A 264 -14.96 -0.06 13.57
C PHE A 264 -16.42 0.34 13.34
N VAL A 265 -17.37 -0.16 14.13
CA VAL A 265 -18.79 0.21 13.99
C VAL A 265 -18.99 1.71 14.26
N VAL A 266 -18.24 2.28 15.21
CA VAL A 266 -18.31 3.73 15.49
C VAL A 266 -17.69 4.53 14.34
N ILE A 267 -16.54 4.09 13.81
CA ILE A 267 -15.92 4.72 12.64
C ILE A 267 -16.88 4.70 11.44
N GLU A 268 -17.57 3.58 11.19
CA GLU A 268 -18.58 3.49 10.13
C GLU A 268 -19.76 4.45 10.35
N ILE A 269 -20.22 4.62 11.59
CA ILE A 269 -21.27 5.59 11.95
C ILE A 269 -20.79 7.02 11.67
N GLU A 270 -19.56 7.36 12.09
CA GLU A 270 -18.98 8.69 11.90
C GLU A 270 -18.71 9.02 10.43
N ASP A 271 -18.15 8.08 9.66
CA ASP A 271 -17.91 8.23 8.23
C ASP A 271 -19.23 8.35 7.46
N THR A 272 -20.27 7.61 7.86
CA THR A 272 -21.61 7.73 7.27
C THR A 272 -22.23 9.10 7.59
N LYS A 273 -22.08 9.58 8.83
CA LYS A 273 -22.50 10.94 9.24
C LYS A 273 -21.79 12.01 8.41
N ASN A 274 -20.49 11.89 8.22
CA ASN A 274 -19.68 12.79 7.41
C ASN A 274 -20.09 12.75 5.92
N ALA A 275 -20.40 11.59 5.38
CA ALA A 275 -20.88 11.46 4.02
C ALA A 275 -22.30 12.04 3.84
N LEU A 276 -23.16 11.99 4.85
CA LEU A 276 -24.46 12.68 4.84
C LEU A 276 -24.29 14.21 4.82
N LEU A 277 -23.26 14.75 5.50
CA LEU A 277 -22.90 16.16 5.38
C LEU A 277 -22.45 16.51 3.95
N TRP A 278 -21.67 15.64 3.30
CA TRP A 278 -21.33 15.80 1.87
C TRP A 278 -22.56 15.75 0.97
N ARG A 279 -23.52 14.85 1.24
CA ARG A 279 -24.77 14.76 0.48
C ARG A 279 -25.60 16.04 0.57
N ARG A 280 -25.53 16.76 1.70
CA ARG A 280 -26.13 18.08 1.89
C ARG A 280 -25.33 19.18 1.21
N ASN A 281 -24.00 19.17 1.36
CA ASN A 281 -23.09 20.13 0.75
C ASN A 281 -21.93 19.40 0.05
N ARG A 282 -22.01 19.32 -1.28
CA ARG A 282 -21.04 18.59 -2.12
C ARG A 282 -19.63 19.21 -2.12
N LEU A 283 -19.45 20.41 -1.57
CA LEU A 283 -18.14 21.02 -1.37
C LEU A 283 -17.32 20.31 -0.27
N LEU A 284 -17.96 19.53 0.60
CA LEU A 284 -17.30 18.74 1.66
C LEU A 284 -16.72 17.42 1.11
N ILE A 285 -15.90 17.52 0.06
CA ILE A 285 -15.37 16.41 -0.75
C ILE A 285 -14.71 15.34 0.11
N LEU A 286 -13.81 15.75 1.02
CA LEU A 286 -13.02 14.83 1.84
C LEU A 286 -13.91 13.92 2.71
N LYS A 287 -15.08 14.41 3.13
CA LYS A 287 -16.00 13.66 3.98
C LYS A 287 -16.68 12.51 3.23
N GLY A 288 -17.19 12.77 2.03
CA GLY A 288 -17.80 11.73 1.18
C GLY A 288 -16.74 10.78 0.59
N PHE A 289 -15.59 11.33 0.21
CA PHE A 289 -14.48 10.56 -0.36
C PHE A 289 -13.91 9.56 0.64
N ARG A 290 -13.75 9.96 1.91
CA ARG A 290 -13.30 9.07 2.97
C ARG A 290 -14.19 7.82 3.06
N LEU A 291 -15.51 7.97 3.24
CA LEU A 291 -16.44 6.84 3.34
C LEU A 291 -16.31 5.87 2.17
N TYR A 292 -16.26 6.39 0.93
CA TYR A 292 -16.13 5.53 -0.25
C TYR A 292 -14.78 4.83 -0.31
N MET A 293 -13.71 5.55 0.03
CA MET A 293 -12.37 4.98 -0.01
C MET A 293 -12.20 3.89 1.05
N SER A 294 -12.56 4.15 2.30
CA SER A 294 -12.35 3.22 3.43
C SER A 294 -13.30 2.02 3.43
N HIS A 295 -14.56 2.20 3.03
CA HIS A 295 -15.60 1.15 3.16
C HIS A 295 -16.03 0.50 1.84
N HIS A 296 -15.42 0.87 0.71
CA HIS A 296 -15.72 0.25 -0.59
C HIS A 296 -14.47 0.00 -1.41
N PHE A 297 -13.67 1.04 -1.63
CA PHE A 297 -12.55 0.94 -2.54
C PHE A 297 -11.43 0.06 -1.99
N THR A 298 -10.99 0.33 -0.76
CA THR A 298 -9.96 -0.46 -0.08
C THR A 298 -10.41 -1.90 0.16
N GLU A 299 -11.62 -2.12 0.68
CA GLU A 299 -12.16 -3.46 0.93
C GLU A 299 -12.13 -4.34 -0.34
N LYS A 300 -12.52 -3.77 -1.48
CA LYS A 300 -12.70 -4.53 -2.72
C LYS A 300 -11.48 -4.56 -3.65
N TYR A 301 -10.72 -3.47 -3.73
CA TYR A 301 -9.71 -3.27 -4.76
C TYR A 301 -8.28 -3.19 -4.22
N SER A 302 -8.05 -3.21 -2.90
CA SER A 302 -6.70 -3.07 -2.32
C SER A 302 -5.70 -4.13 -2.84
N ASN A 303 -6.12 -5.39 -2.92
CA ASN A 303 -5.28 -6.46 -3.46
C ASN A 303 -4.95 -6.25 -4.95
N PHE A 304 -5.91 -5.76 -5.72
CA PHE A 304 -5.72 -5.48 -7.14
C PHE A 304 -4.75 -4.32 -7.36
N VAL A 305 -4.89 -3.23 -6.60
CA VAL A 305 -3.96 -2.08 -6.64
C VAL A 305 -2.55 -2.51 -6.24
N THR A 306 -2.42 -3.33 -5.19
CA THR A 306 -1.12 -3.88 -4.76
C THR A 306 -0.48 -4.74 -5.86
N GLY A 307 -1.27 -5.61 -6.51
CA GLY A 307 -0.81 -6.40 -7.64
C GLY A 307 -0.37 -5.55 -8.84
N LEU A 308 -1.12 -4.49 -9.16
CA LEU A 308 -0.75 -3.55 -10.21
C LEU A 308 0.54 -2.78 -9.90
N ALA A 309 0.76 -2.40 -8.63
CA ALA A 309 2.00 -1.75 -8.21
C ALA A 309 3.21 -2.68 -8.37
N TYR A 310 3.11 -3.95 -7.95
CA TYR A 310 4.18 -4.92 -8.20
C TYR A 310 4.39 -5.21 -9.69
N GLY A 311 3.32 -5.22 -10.48
CA GLY A 311 3.40 -5.33 -11.94
C GLY A 311 4.10 -4.14 -12.59
N GLY A 312 3.80 -2.92 -12.13
CA GLY A 312 4.50 -1.70 -12.54
C GLY A 312 5.99 -1.77 -12.24
N ALA A 313 6.36 -2.20 -11.03
CA ALA A 313 7.75 -2.33 -10.62
C ALA A 313 8.51 -3.34 -11.50
N ALA A 314 7.88 -4.48 -11.80
CA ALA A 314 8.44 -5.47 -12.72
C ALA A 314 8.63 -4.89 -14.14
N PHE A 315 7.66 -4.13 -14.64
CA PHE A 315 7.76 -3.46 -15.94
C PHE A 315 8.91 -2.43 -15.97
N LEU A 316 9.07 -1.65 -14.90
CA LEU A 316 10.16 -0.68 -14.77
C LEU A 316 11.53 -1.37 -14.77
N ILE A 317 11.70 -2.47 -14.04
CA ILE A 317 12.95 -3.25 -14.03
C ILE A 317 13.30 -3.72 -15.44
N VAL A 318 12.33 -4.24 -16.19
CA VAL A 318 12.54 -4.68 -17.57
C VAL A 318 12.92 -3.49 -18.47
N ALA A 319 12.22 -2.36 -18.38
CA ALA A 319 12.51 -1.17 -19.18
C ALA A 319 13.93 -0.62 -18.93
N VAL A 320 14.34 -0.54 -17.65
CA VAL A 320 15.69 -0.13 -17.25
C VAL A 320 16.74 -1.16 -17.68
N GLY A 321 16.43 -2.46 -17.57
CA GLY A 321 17.30 -3.54 -18.03
C GLY A 321 17.58 -3.50 -19.54
N ILE A 322 16.53 -3.31 -20.35
CA ILE A 322 16.66 -3.17 -21.82
C ILE A 322 17.49 -1.93 -22.18
N ARG A 323 17.31 -0.82 -21.46
CA ARG A 323 18.16 0.38 -21.62
C ARG A 323 19.62 0.08 -21.27
N GLY A 324 19.88 -0.64 -20.18
CA GLY A 324 21.22 -1.02 -19.74
C GLY A 324 21.96 -1.90 -20.76
N LEU A 325 21.22 -2.71 -21.51
CA LEU A 325 21.71 -3.49 -22.65
C LEU A 325 21.93 -2.66 -23.93
N LYS A 326 21.74 -1.33 -23.87
CA LYS A 326 21.90 -0.36 -24.97
C LYS A 326 20.95 -0.57 -26.17
N PHE A 327 19.85 -1.31 -25.99
CA PHE A 327 18.82 -1.43 -27.04
C PHE A 327 17.99 -0.16 -27.21
N ILE A 328 17.92 0.70 -26.17
CA ILE A 328 17.23 1.99 -26.22
C ILE A 328 18.29 3.12 -26.21
N PRO A 329 18.38 3.95 -27.26
CA PRO A 329 19.33 5.05 -27.31
C PRO A 329 19.13 6.07 -26.19
N ALA A 330 20.22 6.63 -25.65
CA ALA A 330 20.16 7.66 -24.62
C ALA A 330 19.51 8.96 -25.13
N ALA A 331 19.68 9.26 -26.43
CA ALA A 331 19.06 10.41 -27.10
C ALA A 331 17.53 10.30 -27.25
N ARG A 332 16.92 9.11 -27.04
CA ARG A 332 15.47 8.90 -27.15
C ARG A 332 14.89 8.22 -25.90
N PRO A 333 14.80 8.93 -24.75
CA PRO A 333 14.43 8.33 -23.46
C PRO A 333 12.92 8.14 -23.25
N SER A 334 12.07 8.41 -24.25
CA SER A 334 10.60 8.44 -24.15
C SER A 334 10.00 7.17 -23.53
N PHE A 335 10.51 5.99 -23.90
CA PHE A 335 10.03 4.72 -23.35
C PHE A 335 10.35 4.56 -21.86
N ILE A 336 11.50 5.06 -21.41
CA ILE A 336 11.89 5.04 -20.00
C ILE A 336 11.01 6.01 -19.21
N LEU A 337 10.71 7.19 -19.77
CA LEU A 337 9.78 8.14 -19.17
C LEU A 337 8.39 7.54 -19.00
N LEU A 338 7.88 6.80 -20.00
CA LEU A 338 6.62 6.05 -19.90
C LEU A 338 6.66 5.07 -18.71
N ALA A 339 7.73 4.27 -18.60
CA ALA A 339 7.85 3.29 -17.53
C ALA A 339 7.90 3.92 -16.13
N ILE A 340 8.67 5.01 -15.98
CA ILE A 340 8.76 5.78 -14.73
C ILE A 340 7.40 6.41 -14.39
N ALA A 341 6.73 7.00 -15.37
CA ALA A 341 5.42 7.61 -15.17
C ALA A 341 4.37 6.58 -14.75
N LEU A 342 4.32 5.43 -15.42
CA LEU A 342 3.43 4.33 -15.06
C LEU A 342 3.69 3.88 -13.62
N GLU A 343 4.95 3.64 -13.25
CA GLU A 343 5.31 3.20 -11.91
C GLU A 343 4.93 4.23 -10.85
N PHE A 344 5.26 5.50 -11.09
CA PHE A 344 4.90 6.60 -10.20
C PHE A 344 3.38 6.66 -9.96
N THR A 345 2.57 6.48 -11.00
CA THR A 345 1.09 6.51 -10.86
C THR A 345 0.57 5.31 -10.06
N MET A 346 1.14 4.12 -10.24
CA MET A 346 0.74 2.92 -9.50
C MET A 346 1.14 3.00 -8.02
N LEU A 347 2.36 3.47 -7.73
CA LEU A 347 2.81 3.70 -6.35
C LEU A 347 1.98 4.79 -5.66
N SER A 348 1.63 5.86 -6.38
CA SER A 348 0.75 6.91 -5.86
C SER A 348 -0.65 6.36 -5.52
N LEU A 349 -1.22 5.52 -6.39
CA LEU A 349 -2.51 4.87 -6.14
C LEU A 349 -2.43 3.90 -4.95
N LEU A 350 -1.34 3.14 -4.82
CA LEU A 350 -1.10 2.26 -3.68
C LEU A 350 -1.00 3.06 -2.38
N ALA A 351 -0.22 4.15 -2.37
CA ALA A 351 -0.09 5.04 -1.21
C ALA A 351 -1.44 5.61 -0.79
N LEU A 352 -2.24 6.13 -1.75
CA LEU A 352 -3.60 6.60 -1.47
C LEU A 352 -4.48 5.48 -0.90
N THR A 353 -4.40 4.28 -1.44
CA THR A 353 -5.18 3.14 -0.92
C THR A 353 -4.80 2.81 0.51
N LEU A 354 -3.50 2.82 0.84
CA LEU A 354 -3.00 2.54 2.19
C LEU A 354 -3.39 3.63 3.20
N ILE A 355 -3.41 4.90 2.80
CA ILE A 355 -3.82 6.02 3.67
C ILE A 355 -5.27 5.86 4.16
N TYR A 356 -6.16 5.34 3.31
CA TYR A 356 -7.58 5.14 3.64
C TYR A 356 -7.90 3.73 4.11
N THR A 357 -6.88 2.88 4.27
CA THR A 357 -7.08 1.53 4.80
C THR A 357 -7.22 1.60 6.32
N GLU A 358 -8.35 1.13 6.86
CA GLU A 358 -8.62 1.20 8.30
C GLU A 358 -7.71 0.26 9.13
N GLU A 359 -7.38 0.67 10.35
CA GLU A 359 -6.37 0.03 11.20
C GLU A 359 -6.75 -1.39 11.62
N GLU A 360 -8.03 -1.69 11.82
CA GLU A 360 -8.49 -3.03 12.22
C GLU A 360 -8.41 -4.01 11.05
N GLU A 361 -8.82 -3.62 9.83
CA GLU A 361 -8.55 -4.45 8.65
C GLU A 361 -7.06 -4.57 8.32
N ARG A 362 -6.25 -3.56 8.65
CA ARG A 362 -4.79 -3.63 8.52
C ARG A 362 -4.21 -4.62 9.52
N MET A 363 -4.67 -4.60 10.77
CA MET A 363 -4.24 -5.50 11.83
C MET A 363 -4.73 -6.92 11.59
N ASP A 364 -5.98 -7.14 11.15
CA ASP A 364 -6.51 -8.45 10.78
C ASP A 364 -5.84 -9.02 9.53
N ARG A 365 -5.57 -8.19 8.51
CA ARG A 365 -4.79 -8.63 7.35
C ARG A 365 -3.33 -8.90 7.73
N MET A 366 -2.76 -8.16 8.68
CA MET A 366 -1.40 -8.38 9.17
C MET A 366 -1.32 -9.63 10.05
N LEU A 367 -2.29 -9.86 10.93
CA LEU A 367 -2.47 -11.06 11.76
C LEU A 367 -2.66 -12.27 10.87
N LYS A 368 -3.54 -12.20 9.87
CA LYS A 368 -3.75 -13.28 8.91
C LYS A 368 -2.50 -13.56 8.07
N LYS A 369 -1.80 -12.52 7.60
CA LYS A 369 -0.52 -12.70 6.88
C LYS A 369 0.59 -13.26 7.78
N MET A 370 0.62 -12.88 9.06
CA MET A 370 1.52 -13.46 10.06
C MET A 370 1.14 -14.91 10.39
N GLU A 371 -0.15 -15.22 10.48
CA GLU A 371 -0.66 -16.57 10.71
C GLU A 371 -0.35 -17.47 9.52
N ASP A 372 -0.58 -17.01 8.29
CA ASP A 372 -0.26 -17.73 7.06
C ASP A 372 1.26 -17.92 6.90
N ALA A 373 2.06 -16.88 7.22
CA ALA A 373 3.52 -16.98 7.23
C ALA A 373 4.03 -17.93 8.33
N ASN A 374 3.48 -17.86 9.54
CA ASN A 374 3.82 -18.78 10.63
C ASN A 374 3.38 -20.21 10.32
N ARG A 375 2.21 -20.41 9.70
CA ARG A 375 1.72 -21.72 9.31
C ARG A 375 2.60 -22.33 8.23
N SER A 376 3.02 -21.54 7.24
CA SER A 376 3.98 -21.96 6.22
C SER A 376 5.35 -22.31 6.83
N GLN A 377 5.83 -21.51 7.79
CA GLN A 377 7.07 -21.84 8.53
C GLN A 377 6.91 -23.09 9.41
N LEU A 378 5.76 -23.27 10.07
CA LEU A 378 5.46 -24.43 10.90
C LEU A 378 5.34 -25.71 10.07
N GLU A 379 4.76 -25.63 8.87
CA GLU A 379 4.70 -26.73 7.90
C GLU A 379 6.09 -27.08 7.37
N ALA A 380 6.94 -26.08 7.08
CA ALA A 380 8.34 -26.31 6.71
C ALA A 380 9.15 -26.96 7.85
N LEU A 381 8.94 -26.51 9.10
CA LEU A 381 9.57 -27.11 10.29
C LEU A 381 9.07 -28.53 10.57
N ARG A 382 7.77 -28.80 10.36
CA ARG A 382 7.21 -30.16 10.45
C ARG A 382 7.76 -31.09 9.37
N GLY A 383 7.95 -30.58 8.15
CA GLY A 383 8.62 -31.31 7.07
C GLY A 383 10.06 -31.68 7.46
N GLN A 384 10.84 -30.73 7.97
CA GLN A 384 12.18 -30.99 8.49
C GLN A 384 12.19 -31.98 9.67
N GLN A 385 11.23 -31.89 10.59
CA GLN A 385 11.16 -32.82 11.72
C GLN A 385 10.82 -34.25 11.27
N ALA A 386 9.96 -34.41 10.26
CA ALA A 386 9.67 -35.72 9.67
C ALA A 386 10.90 -36.31 8.96
N ASP A 387 11.65 -35.48 8.23
CA ASP A 387 12.89 -35.89 7.56
C ASP A 387 13.99 -36.24 8.57
N ILE A 388 14.12 -35.48 9.67
CA ILE A 388 15.05 -35.77 10.77
C ILE A 388 14.67 -37.10 11.46
N HIS A 389 13.37 -37.39 11.64
CA HIS A 389 12.94 -38.67 12.18
C HIS A 389 13.20 -39.84 11.24
N GLN A 390 13.02 -39.67 9.92
CA GLN A 390 13.36 -40.70 8.93
C GLN A 390 14.88 -40.93 8.86
N LEU A 391 15.67 -39.86 8.85
CA LEU A 391 17.13 -39.95 8.91
C LEU A 391 17.60 -40.59 10.22
N SER A 392 17.00 -40.25 11.36
CA SER A 392 17.29 -40.88 12.65
C SER A 392 16.98 -42.38 12.64
N ASN A 393 15.83 -42.80 12.08
CA ASN A 393 15.50 -44.22 11.94
C ASN A 393 16.45 -44.96 10.99
N ALA A 394 16.85 -44.32 9.88
CA ALA A 394 17.81 -44.89 8.93
C ALA A 394 19.23 -44.99 9.53
N LEU A 395 19.66 -43.97 10.28
CA LEU A 395 20.94 -43.95 10.99
C LEU A 395 20.97 -45.00 12.10
N VAL A 396 19.92 -45.12 12.90
CA VAL A 396 19.85 -46.14 13.97
C VAL A 396 19.86 -47.55 13.36
N GLY A 397 19.16 -47.77 12.24
CA GLY A 397 19.18 -49.04 11.52
C GLY A 397 20.57 -49.40 10.95
N GLN A 398 21.21 -48.47 10.22
CA GLN A 398 22.53 -48.70 9.64
C GLN A 398 23.65 -48.81 10.69
N THR A 399 23.58 -48.04 11.78
CA THR A 399 24.61 -48.07 12.82
C THR A 399 24.59 -49.38 13.60
N ALA A 400 23.41 -49.97 13.82
CA ALA A 400 23.27 -51.28 14.46
C ALA A 400 23.87 -52.41 13.59
N GLU A 401 23.66 -52.39 12.27
CA GLU A 401 24.27 -53.37 11.36
C GLU A 401 25.80 -53.21 11.28
N ILE A 402 26.31 -51.98 11.22
CA ILE A 402 27.76 -51.71 11.17
C ILE A 402 28.44 -52.15 12.48
N ILE A 403 27.81 -51.92 13.64
CA ILE A 403 28.33 -52.38 14.93
C ILE A 403 28.34 -53.91 14.98
N ARG A 404 27.26 -54.57 14.56
CA ARG A 404 27.17 -56.03 14.54
C ARG A 404 28.24 -56.65 13.65
N ALA A 405 28.40 -56.13 12.42
CA ALA A 405 29.43 -56.61 11.49
C ALA A 405 30.84 -56.42 12.06
N ARG A 406 31.15 -55.26 12.67
CA ARG A 406 32.46 -55.04 13.32
C ARG A 406 32.71 -55.98 14.49
N VAL A 407 31.70 -56.26 15.30
CA VAL A 407 31.83 -57.18 16.43
C VAL A 407 32.05 -58.61 15.94
N GLU A 408 31.31 -59.05 14.91
CA GLU A 408 31.51 -60.37 14.30
C GLU A 408 32.93 -60.50 13.72
N THR A 409 33.42 -59.51 12.96
CA THR A 409 34.79 -59.51 12.44
C THR A 409 35.84 -59.47 13.56
N ALA A 410 35.64 -58.68 14.60
CA ALA A 410 36.57 -58.61 15.72
C ALA A 410 36.63 -59.92 16.53
N ILE A 411 35.49 -60.61 16.68
CA ILE A 411 35.45 -61.94 17.32
C ILE A 411 36.17 -62.97 16.45
N GLU A 412 35.96 -62.94 15.14
CA GLU A 412 36.62 -63.85 14.19
C GLU A 412 38.15 -63.64 14.17
N ASP A 413 38.61 -62.40 14.14
CA ASP A 413 40.03 -62.03 14.23
C ASP A 413 40.65 -62.43 15.59
N TYR A 414 39.91 -62.27 16.69
CA TYR A 414 40.36 -62.67 18.03
C TYR A 414 40.40 -64.19 18.22
N MET A 415 39.48 -64.92 17.58
CA MET A 415 39.42 -66.39 17.63
C MET A 415 40.48 -67.06 16.75
N THR A 416 40.96 -66.38 15.71
CA THR A 416 41.95 -66.92 14.77
C THR A 416 43.41 -66.60 15.16
N SER A 417 43.66 -65.66 16.08
CA SER A 417 45.00 -65.34 16.58
C SER A 417 45.43 -66.24 17.76
N GLY A 418 45.61 -67.55 17.49
CA GLY A 418 46.02 -68.56 18.49
C GLY A 418 47.30 -68.26 19.29
N ASP A 419 48.15 -67.33 18.82
CA ASP A 419 49.39 -66.90 19.49
C ASP A 419 49.19 -65.79 20.55
N GLN A 420 48.08 -65.03 20.49
CA GLN A 420 47.82 -63.94 21.44
C GLN A 420 47.19 -64.41 22.75
N ILE A 421 46.40 -65.49 22.73
CA ILE A 421 45.80 -66.06 23.94
C ILE A 421 46.88 -66.58 24.89
N GLN A 422 47.93 -67.24 24.38
CA GLN A 422 49.04 -67.72 25.23
C GLN A 422 49.83 -66.57 25.87
N LYS A 423 50.02 -65.47 25.14
CA LYS A 423 50.74 -64.28 25.63
C LYS A 423 49.97 -63.56 26.74
N VAL A 424 48.65 -63.41 26.59
CA VAL A 424 47.79 -62.76 27.60
C VAL A 424 47.67 -63.63 28.87
N VAL A 425 47.59 -64.95 28.73
CA VAL A 425 47.59 -65.87 29.88
C VAL A 425 48.91 -65.81 30.66
N ALA A 426 50.06 -65.74 29.97
CA ALA A 426 51.36 -65.61 30.61
C ALA A 426 51.51 -64.27 31.37
N GLU A 427 51.01 -63.17 30.80
CA GLU A 427 51.01 -61.85 31.46
C GLU A 427 50.10 -61.79 32.70
N GLU A 428 48.90 -62.39 32.66
CA GLU A 428 47.99 -62.43 33.81
C GLU A 428 48.56 -63.26 34.97
N ILE A 429 49.20 -64.40 34.67
CA ILE A 429 49.89 -65.21 35.69
C ILE A 429 51.03 -64.39 36.34
N ALA A 430 51.83 -63.68 35.55
CA ALA A 430 52.91 -62.83 36.07
C ALA A 430 52.38 -61.67 36.94
N LYS A 431 51.25 -61.07 36.54
CA LYS A 431 50.63 -59.94 37.26
C LYS A 431 50.05 -60.37 38.60
N LYS A 432 49.46 -61.57 38.70
CA LYS A 432 48.89 -62.09 39.95
C LYS A 432 49.97 -62.42 40.99
N ILE A 433 51.14 -62.88 40.54
CA ILE A 433 52.31 -63.09 41.40
C ILE A 433 52.81 -61.75 41.95
N MET A 434 52.90 -60.72 41.09
CA MET A 434 53.34 -59.37 41.50
C MET A 434 52.36 -58.67 42.46
N PHE A 435 51.06 -58.89 42.31
CA PHE A 435 50.05 -58.29 43.20
C PHE A 435 50.10 -58.90 44.61
N SER A 436 50.32 -60.22 44.70
CA SER A 436 50.47 -60.91 46.00
C SER A 436 51.70 -60.43 46.79
N LEU A 437 52.76 -59.96 46.12
CA LEU A 437 53.95 -59.41 46.77
C LEU A 437 53.78 -57.97 47.31
N ARG A 438 52.69 -57.27 46.96
CA ARG A 438 52.52 -55.83 47.25
C ARG A 438 51.50 -55.53 48.37
N GLU A 439 50.69 -56.50 48.80
CA GLU A 439 49.63 -56.31 49.82
C GLU A 439 50.12 -56.35 51.30
N GLU A 440 51.42 -56.53 51.58
CA GLU A 440 51.92 -56.71 52.95
C GLU A 440 52.19 -55.43 53.80
N LYS A 441 51.50 -54.30 53.59
CA LYS A 441 51.62 -53.15 54.53
C LYS A 441 50.31 -52.41 54.83
N PRO A 442 49.79 -52.41 56.09
CA PRO A 442 48.56 -51.72 56.48
C PRO A 442 48.77 -50.50 57.40
N ASN A 443 47.80 -49.58 57.42
CA ASN A 443 47.34 -48.75 58.57
C ASN A 443 46.29 -47.74 58.07
N SER A 444 45.23 -47.28 58.77
CA SER A 444 44.56 -47.63 60.03
C SER A 444 43.62 -46.44 60.37
N TYR A 445 42.30 -46.67 60.53
CA TYR A 445 41.27 -45.96 61.34
C TYR A 445 41.02 -44.42 61.18
N LYS A 446 39.85 -43.82 60.88
CA LYS A 446 38.39 -43.93 61.21
C LYS A 446 37.98 -43.62 62.67
N THR A 447 37.26 -42.50 62.88
CA THR A 447 36.17 -42.40 63.87
C THR A 447 35.06 -41.43 63.41
N TYR A 448 33.82 -41.82 63.72
CA TYR A 448 32.51 -41.30 63.31
C TYR A 448 31.96 -40.21 64.25
N GLY A 449 30.96 -39.45 63.77
CA GLY A 449 29.74 -39.18 64.53
C GLY A 449 29.31 -37.72 64.62
N GLY A 450 28.07 -37.44 64.20
CA GLY A 450 27.37 -36.20 64.55
C GLY A 450 26.26 -35.86 63.56
N ASP A 451 25.05 -36.32 63.84
CA ASP A 451 23.82 -35.90 63.17
C ASP A 451 22.87 -35.28 64.21
N SER A 452 21.98 -34.41 63.72
CA SER A 452 20.76 -33.86 64.35
C SER A 452 20.71 -32.36 64.77
N ARG A 453 19.79 -31.67 64.05
CA ARG A 453 18.83 -30.63 64.49
C ARG A 453 19.35 -29.24 64.91
N ARG A 454 19.20 -28.26 64.01
CA ARG A 454 18.08 -27.28 64.01
C ARG A 454 18.13 -26.42 62.77
#